data_AF-A0A135S8W5-F1
#
_entry.id   AF-A0A135S8W5-F1
#
_cell.length_a   1.000
_cell.length_b   1.000
_cell.length_c   1.000
_cell.angle_alpha   90.00
_cell.angle_beta   90.00
_cell.angle_gamma   90.00
#
_symmetry.space_group_name_H-M   'P 1'
#
loop_
_entity.id
_entity.type
_entity.pdbx_description
1 polymer ?
#
loop_
_entity_poly.entity_id
_entity_poly.type
_entity_poly.pdbx_seq_one_letter_code
_entity_poly.pdbx_strand_id
1 'polypeptide(L)'
;MARSTLALLAVAGLASAGSLLTPRQDNETKPAVDITALNKNVSATSGSGAVSAAGTLAPFGGIGVGCGINWAEGQSFGGGLQSGSEAFGLGGGFTITKDTMNIGLGIGINPINFNSSVSYEASTNGTVSLVFTSTSAIKCEETTVDGVKGVKCTST
;
A
#
# COMPACT_ATOMS: atom_id res chain seq x y z
N MET A 1 73.99 -29.84 -6.20
CA MET A 1 73.43 -29.16 -7.39
C MET A 1 72.20 -29.91 -7.85
N ALA A 2 71.03 -29.30 -7.78
CA ALA A 2 69.85 -29.71 -8.55
C ALA A 2 68.94 -28.48 -8.63
N ARG A 3 68.77 -27.96 -9.85
CA ARG A 3 67.72 -27.01 -10.23
C ARG A 3 66.43 -27.80 -10.45
N SER A 4 65.29 -27.29 -9.99
CA SER A 4 64.04 -27.38 -10.75
C SER A 4 62.99 -26.38 -10.24
N THR A 5 62.38 -25.69 -11.20
CA THR A 5 61.41 -24.58 -11.10
C THR A 5 59.95 -25.07 -11.07
N LEU A 6 59.01 -24.12 -10.85
CA LEU A 6 57.52 -24.17 -10.89
C LEU A 6 56.83 -24.54 -9.56
N ALA A 7 55.73 -23.94 -9.12
CA ALA A 7 54.74 -23.06 -9.76
C ALA A 7 54.05 -22.10 -8.76
N LEU A 8 53.56 -20.98 -9.29
CA LEU A 8 52.59 -20.06 -8.69
C LEU A 8 51.25 -20.79 -8.42
N LEU A 9 50.64 -20.59 -7.25
CA LEU A 9 49.18 -20.68 -7.08
C LEU A 9 48.66 -19.45 -6.37
N ALA A 10 47.90 -18.65 -7.12
CA ALA A 10 47.10 -17.54 -6.63
C ALA A 10 45.89 -18.07 -5.85
N VAL A 11 45.67 -17.56 -4.64
CA VAL A 11 44.41 -17.76 -3.91
C VAL A 11 43.50 -16.57 -4.24
N ALA A 12 42.72 -16.69 -5.31
CA ALA A 12 41.57 -15.82 -5.54
C ALA A 12 40.36 -16.49 -4.87
N GLY A 13 39.94 -15.93 -3.73
CA GLY A 13 38.84 -16.46 -2.93
C GLY A 13 38.03 -15.34 -2.31
N LEU A 14 37.39 -14.51 -3.14
CA LEU A 14 36.18 -13.80 -2.72
C LEU A 14 35.02 -14.36 -3.52
N ALA A 15 34.28 -15.24 -2.86
CA ALA A 15 33.02 -15.76 -3.33
C ALA A 15 32.06 -14.60 -3.61
N SER A 16 31.51 -14.64 -4.81
CA SER A 16 30.43 -13.82 -5.31
C SER A 16 29.19 -13.91 -4.42
N ALA A 17 28.97 -12.90 -3.57
CA ALA A 17 27.66 -12.57 -3.00
C ALA A 17 27.03 -11.42 -3.82
N GLY A 18 27.10 -11.54 -5.14
CA GLY A 18 26.31 -10.75 -6.07
C GLY A 18 25.18 -11.64 -6.58
N SER A 19 24.22 -11.96 -5.71
CA SER A 19 22.93 -12.46 -6.19
C SER A 19 22.29 -11.32 -6.97
N LEU A 20 22.65 -11.29 -8.26
CA LEU A 20 22.03 -10.51 -9.30
C LEU A 20 20.52 -10.74 -9.18
N LEU A 21 19.80 -9.76 -8.63
CA LEU A 21 18.38 -9.57 -8.90
C LEU A 21 18.26 -9.28 -10.40
N THR A 22 18.35 -10.34 -11.20
CA THR A 22 18.06 -10.29 -12.62
C THR A 22 16.54 -10.12 -12.72
N PRO A 23 16.04 -9.06 -13.40
CA PRO A 23 14.64 -8.98 -13.75
C PRO A 23 14.26 -10.28 -14.48
N ARG A 24 13.19 -10.93 -14.05
CA ARG A 24 12.70 -12.13 -14.73
C ARG A 24 12.38 -11.75 -16.17
N GLN A 25 13.13 -12.28 -17.12
CA GLN A 25 12.93 -12.01 -18.54
C GLN A 25 11.62 -12.67 -18.97
N ASP A 26 10.59 -11.85 -19.18
CA ASP A 26 9.25 -12.29 -19.54
C ASP A 26 9.20 -12.66 -21.03
N ASN A 27 9.30 -13.95 -21.33
CA ASN A 27 9.16 -14.48 -22.69
C ASN A 27 7.94 -15.41 -22.84
N GLU A 28 6.92 -15.22 -22.00
CA GLU A 28 5.64 -15.94 -22.09
C GLU A 28 4.49 -14.93 -22.02
N THR A 29 3.39 -15.23 -22.72
CA THR A 29 2.16 -14.44 -22.86
C THR A 29 1.48 -14.26 -21.49
N LYS A 30 2.05 -13.41 -20.65
CA LYS A 30 1.60 -13.16 -19.28
C LYS A 30 0.52 -12.08 -19.23
N PRO A 31 -0.34 -12.10 -18.19
CA PRO A 31 -1.21 -10.97 -17.87
C PRO A 31 -0.37 -9.69 -17.81
N ALA A 32 -0.69 -8.73 -18.69
CA ALA A 32 0.04 -7.47 -18.78
C ALA A 32 -0.39 -6.59 -17.60
N VAL A 33 0.50 -6.45 -16.62
CA VAL A 33 0.40 -5.45 -15.55
C VAL A 33 1.65 -4.58 -15.66
N ASP A 34 1.45 -3.30 -15.94
CA ASP A 34 2.51 -2.35 -16.18
C ASP A 34 2.45 -1.20 -15.17
N ILE A 35 3.60 -0.59 -14.89
CA ILE A 35 3.65 0.68 -14.16
C ILE A 35 3.05 1.77 -15.05
N THR A 36 1.87 2.25 -14.69
CA THR A 36 1.14 3.27 -15.46
C THR A 36 1.52 4.69 -15.08
N ALA A 37 2.04 4.90 -13.88
CA ALA A 37 2.59 6.19 -13.47
C ALA A 37 3.63 6.02 -12.37
N LEU A 38 4.67 6.86 -12.45
CA LEU A 38 5.66 7.07 -11.40
C LEU A 38 5.93 8.58 -11.34
N ASN A 39 5.33 9.25 -10.36
CA ASN A 39 5.32 10.70 -10.25
C ASN A 39 6.00 11.14 -8.96
N LYS A 40 6.77 12.22 -9.05
CA LYS A 40 7.39 12.89 -7.91
C LYS A 40 7.37 14.39 -8.15
N ASN A 41 6.89 15.14 -7.16
CA ASN A 41 6.93 16.60 -7.16
C ASN A 41 7.42 17.06 -5.79
N VAL A 42 8.51 17.82 -5.74
CA VAL A 42 9.14 18.23 -4.47
C VAL A 42 9.55 19.69 -4.55
N SER A 43 9.23 20.42 -3.49
CA SER A 43 9.74 21.77 -3.20
C SER A 43 10.55 21.76 -1.90
N ALA A 44 11.02 22.91 -1.45
CA ALA A 44 11.76 23.03 -0.19
C ALA A 44 10.90 22.66 1.04
N THR A 45 9.59 22.92 1.01
CA THR A 45 8.69 22.81 2.17
C THR A 45 7.52 21.85 1.95
N SER A 46 7.41 21.22 0.78
CA SER A 46 6.29 20.33 0.44
C SER A 46 6.63 19.35 -0.66
N GLY A 47 5.76 18.36 -0.85
CA GLY A 47 5.86 17.49 -2.01
C GLY A 47 4.80 16.40 -2.05
N SER A 48 4.90 15.62 -3.12
CA SER A 48 4.13 14.41 -3.35
C SER A 48 4.96 13.37 -4.09
N GLY A 49 4.59 12.12 -3.87
CA GLY A 49 5.12 10.98 -4.61
C GLY A 49 4.01 9.97 -4.82
N ALA A 50 3.91 9.41 -6.01
CA ALA A 50 2.91 8.41 -6.32
C ALA A 50 3.44 7.38 -7.31
N VAL A 51 3.00 6.13 -7.14
CA VAL A 51 3.21 5.05 -8.09
C VAL A 51 1.89 4.34 -8.32
N SER A 52 1.64 3.94 -9.56
CA SER A 52 0.49 3.12 -9.91
C SER A 52 0.88 2.07 -10.93
N ALA A 53 0.19 0.94 -10.85
CA ALA A 53 0.26 -0.13 -11.82
C ALA A 53 -1.17 -0.55 -12.19
N ALA A 54 -1.38 -0.89 -13.46
CA ALA A 54 -2.66 -1.38 -13.93
C ALA A 54 -2.46 -2.41 -15.03
N GLY A 55 -3.49 -3.20 -15.27
CA GLY A 55 -3.42 -4.30 -16.22
C GLY A 55 -4.72 -5.06 -16.34
N THR A 56 -4.66 -6.20 -17.02
CA THR A 56 -5.78 -7.15 -17.09
C THR A 56 -5.35 -8.47 -16.49
N LEU A 57 -6.13 -8.98 -15.53
CA LEU A 57 -5.87 -10.25 -14.85
C LEU A 57 -7.16 -11.07 -14.77
N ALA A 58 -7.23 -12.16 -15.54
CA ALA A 58 -8.35 -13.09 -15.41
C ALA A 58 -8.35 -13.77 -14.03
N PRO A 59 -9.52 -13.99 -13.39
CA PRO A 59 -10.87 -13.68 -13.84
C PRO A 59 -11.37 -12.26 -13.46
N PHE A 60 -10.53 -11.41 -12.89
CA PHE A 60 -10.90 -10.11 -12.33
C PHE A 60 -11.14 -9.00 -13.37
N GLY A 61 -10.79 -9.23 -14.64
CA GLY A 61 -10.88 -8.22 -15.69
C GLY A 61 -9.76 -7.17 -15.54
N GLY A 62 -10.10 -5.90 -15.77
CA GLY A 62 -9.19 -4.79 -15.51
C GLY A 62 -8.89 -4.67 -14.02
N ILE A 63 -7.60 -4.56 -13.66
CA ILE A 63 -7.14 -4.34 -12.29
C ILE A 63 -6.25 -3.10 -12.20
N GLY A 64 -6.25 -2.46 -11.04
CA GLY A 64 -5.38 -1.34 -10.73
C GLY A 64 -4.96 -1.33 -9.27
N VAL A 65 -3.74 -0.85 -9.02
CA VAL A 65 -3.26 -0.52 -7.68
C VAL A 65 -2.45 0.76 -7.76
N GLY A 66 -2.59 1.61 -6.77
CA GLY A 66 -1.81 2.83 -6.66
C GLY A 66 -1.60 3.20 -5.21
N CYS A 67 -0.46 3.80 -4.92
CA CYS A 67 -0.21 4.42 -3.64
C CYS A 67 0.47 5.77 -3.85
N GLY A 68 0.35 6.62 -2.85
CA GLY A 68 0.99 7.91 -2.86
C GLY A 68 1.09 8.53 -1.49
N ILE A 69 1.95 9.53 -1.41
CA ILE A 69 2.17 10.35 -0.23
C ILE A 69 2.12 11.81 -0.62
N ASN A 70 1.76 12.65 0.34
CA ASN A 70 1.81 14.10 0.24
C ASN A 70 2.23 14.69 1.58
N TRP A 71 2.98 15.77 1.55
CA TRP A 71 3.41 16.47 2.77
C TRP A 71 3.56 17.97 2.53
N ALA A 72 3.36 18.73 3.60
CA ALA A 72 3.61 20.15 3.68
C ALA A 72 4.10 20.49 5.09
N GLU A 73 5.27 21.13 5.17
CA GLU A 73 5.92 21.54 6.40
C GLU A 73 4.99 22.41 7.26
N GLY A 74 4.96 22.14 8.56
CA GLY A 74 4.13 22.85 9.52
C GLY A 74 2.63 22.61 9.40
N GLN A 75 2.17 21.82 8.41
CA GLN A 75 0.75 21.56 8.19
C GLN A 75 0.38 20.09 8.40
N SER A 76 0.80 19.22 7.48
CA SER A 76 0.44 17.81 7.54
C SER A 76 1.32 16.94 6.65
N PHE A 77 1.30 15.64 6.92
CA PHE A 77 1.77 14.62 5.99
C PHE A 77 0.79 13.45 5.98
N GLY A 78 0.79 12.72 4.89
CA GLY A 78 -0.14 11.62 4.72
C GLY A 78 0.17 10.81 3.49
N GLY A 79 -0.73 9.88 3.24
CA GLY A 79 -0.67 9.04 2.07
C GLY A 79 -1.85 8.12 2.01
N GLY A 80 -1.92 7.37 0.92
CA GLY A 80 -2.99 6.42 0.72
C GLY A 80 -2.62 5.33 -0.26
N LEU A 81 -3.44 4.30 -0.23
CA LEU A 81 -3.43 3.20 -1.16
C LEU A 81 -4.84 3.04 -1.72
N GLN A 82 -4.91 2.77 -3.01
CA GLN A 82 -6.12 2.33 -3.68
C GLN A 82 -5.80 1.07 -4.46
N SER A 83 -6.76 0.16 -4.51
CA SER A 83 -6.75 -0.97 -5.41
C SER A 83 -8.15 -1.25 -5.88
N GLY A 84 -8.31 -1.74 -7.10
CA GLY A 84 -9.62 -2.06 -7.60
C GLY A 84 -9.62 -2.91 -8.85
N SER A 85 -10.82 -3.31 -9.20
CA SER A 85 -11.21 -3.97 -10.43
C SER A 85 -12.55 -3.40 -10.89
N GLU A 86 -13.12 -3.95 -11.94
CA GLU A 86 -14.49 -3.60 -12.38
C GLU A 86 -15.55 -3.89 -11.31
N ALA A 87 -15.32 -4.89 -10.45
CA ALA A 87 -16.32 -5.32 -9.45
C ALA A 87 -16.09 -4.74 -8.05
N PHE A 88 -14.83 -4.52 -7.66
CA PHE A 88 -14.45 -4.16 -6.30
C PHE A 88 -13.50 -2.98 -6.27
N GLY A 89 -13.67 -2.09 -5.28
CA GLY A 89 -12.74 -1.03 -4.96
C GLY A 89 -12.34 -1.08 -3.48
N LEU A 90 -11.07 -0.86 -3.21
CA LEU A 90 -10.49 -0.67 -1.89
C LEU A 90 -9.73 0.65 -1.89
N GLY A 91 -9.97 1.48 -0.88
CA GLY A 91 -9.23 2.71 -0.65
C GLY A 91 -8.86 2.82 0.81
N GLY A 92 -7.69 3.37 1.09
CA GLY A 92 -7.25 3.67 2.43
C GLY A 92 -6.29 4.83 2.45
N GLY A 93 -6.26 5.56 3.55
CA GLY A 93 -5.31 6.65 3.71
C GLY A 93 -5.16 7.08 5.15
N PHE A 94 -4.11 7.85 5.38
CA PHE A 94 -3.84 8.47 6.65
C PHE A 94 -3.42 9.92 6.41
N THR A 95 -3.79 10.78 7.35
CA THR A 95 -3.34 12.17 7.41
C THR A 95 -2.96 12.49 8.85
N ILE A 96 -1.78 13.04 9.03
CA ILE A 96 -1.23 13.42 10.32
C ILE A 96 -0.94 14.91 10.28
N THR A 97 -1.53 15.65 11.22
CA THR A 97 -1.21 17.04 11.51
C THR A 97 -0.38 17.11 12.80
N LYS A 98 -0.13 18.32 13.31
CA LYS A 98 0.46 18.51 14.64
C LYS A 98 -0.41 17.92 15.76
N ASP A 99 -1.74 18.03 15.62
CA ASP A 99 -2.68 17.81 16.73
C ASP A 99 -3.61 16.61 16.50
N THR A 100 -3.66 16.07 15.27
CA THR A 100 -4.60 15.01 14.89
C THR A 100 -3.95 13.97 13.99
N MET A 101 -4.41 12.74 14.12
CA MET A 101 -4.18 11.65 13.18
C MET A 101 -5.54 11.12 12.73
N ASN A 102 -5.75 11.09 11.42
CA ASN A 102 -6.92 10.50 10.80
C ASN A 102 -6.50 9.29 9.95
N ILE A 103 -7.24 8.20 10.06
CA ILE A 103 -7.12 6.99 9.24
C ILE A 103 -8.48 6.75 8.61
N GLY A 104 -8.51 6.62 7.29
CA GLY A 104 -9.72 6.28 6.54
C GLY A 104 -9.53 4.99 5.77
N LEU A 105 -10.55 4.13 5.76
CA LEU A 105 -10.63 2.96 4.91
C LEU A 105 -11.99 2.93 4.23
N GLY A 106 -12.05 2.50 2.98
CA GLY A 106 -13.25 2.44 2.18
C GLY A 106 -13.27 1.20 1.30
N ILE A 107 -14.44 0.60 1.18
CA ILE A 107 -14.70 -0.54 0.29
C ILE A 107 -15.91 -0.21 -0.57
N GLY A 108 -15.80 -0.49 -1.87
CA GLY A 108 -16.88 -0.40 -2.85
C GLY A 108 -17.10 -1.74 -3.56
N ILE A 109 -18.36 -2.06 -3.85
CA ILE A 109 -18.78 -3.24 -4.61
C ILE A 109 -19.75 -2.75 -5.69
N ASN A 110 -19.26 -2.70 -6.93
CA ASN A 110 -19.97 -2.08 -8.04
C ASN A 110 -21.24 -2.83 -8.48
N PRO A 111 -21.26 -4.19 -8.59
CA PRO A 111 -22.44 -4.91 -9.07
C PRO A 111 -23.71 -4.68 -8.24
N ILE A 112 -23.56 -4.26 -6.98
CA ILE A 112 -24.67 -3.98 -6.06
C ILE A 112 -24.68 -2.52 -5.57
N ASN A 113 -23.86 -1.63 -6.16
CA ASN A 113 -23.72 -0.23 -5.76
C ASN A 113 -23.52 -0.04 -4.23
N PHE A 114 -22.76 -0.93 -3.61
CA PHE A 114 -22.53 -0.91 -2.17
C PHE A 114 -21.23 -0.20 -1.85
N ASN A 115 -21.27 0.79 -0.95
CA ASN A 115 -20.07 1.42 -0.41
C ASN A 115 -20.13 1.38 1.12
N SER A 116 -18.98 1.20 1.75
CA SER A 116 -18.80 1.39 3.18
C SER A 116 -17.46 2.05 3.47
N SER A 117 -17.38 2.81 4.55
CA SER A 117 -16.12 3.37 5.02
C SER A 117 -16.05 3.39 6.54
N VAL A 118 -14.83 3.37 7.05
CA VAL A 118 -14.53 3.68 8.44
C VAL A 118 -13.51 4.80 8.47
N SER A 119 -13.76 5.81 9.30
CA SER A 119 -12.79 6.83 9.66
C SER A 119 -12.51 6.73 11.15
N TYR A 120 -11.24 6.73 11.50
CA TYR A 120 -10.74 6.77 12.86
C TYR A 120 -9.90 8.03 13.01
N GLU A 121 -10.26 8.85 14.00
CA GLU A 121 -9.50 10.05 14.33
C GLU A 121 -9.08 10.00 15.79
N ALA A 122 -7.82 10.35 16.05
CA ALA A 122 -7.31 10.56 17.39
C ALA A 122 -6.62 11.92 17.45
N SER A 123 -6.74 12.61 18.59
CA SER A 123 -6.11 13.90 18.82
C SER A 123 -5.19 13.88 20.04
N THR A 124 -4.18 14.75 20.03
CA THR A 124 -3.23 14.97 21.13
C THR A 124 -3.90 15.43 22.43
N ASN A 125 -5.14 15.93 22.37
CA ASN A 125 -5.94 16.25 23.54
C ASN A 125 -6.61 15.01 24.21
N GLY A 126 -6.37 13.81 23.69
CA GLY A 126 -6.90 12.55 24.23
C GLY A 126 -8.28 12.16 23.70
N THR A 127 -8.83 12.88 22.72
CA THR A 127 -10.10 12.51 22.07
C THR A 127 -9.89 11.48 20.96
N VAL A 128 -10.88 10.60 20.82
CA VAL A 128 -10.93 9.57 19.77
C VAL A 128 -12.35 9.57 19.19
N SER A 129 -12.44 9.46 17.86
CA SER A 129 -13.70 9.32 17.13
C SER A 129 -13.60 8.18 16.14
N LEU A 130 -14.67 7.38 16.03
CA LEU A 130 -14.83 6.37 15.00
C LEU A 130 -16.15 6.60 14.29
N VAL A 131 -16.10 6.73 12.97
CA VAL A 131 -17.27 6.92 12.12
C VAL A 131 -17.30 5.79 11.10
N PHE A 132 -18.33 4.94 11.19
CA PHE A 132 -18.63 3.96 10.16
C PHE A 132 -19.79 4.45 9.31
N THR A 133 -19.64 4.41 7.99
CA THR A 133 -20.70 4.74 7.04
C THR A 133 -20.93 3.60 6.07
N SER A 134 -22.16 3.49 5.58
CA SER A 134 -22.53 2.54 4.55
C SER A 134 -23.72 3.08 3.76
N THR A 135 -23.88 2.59 2.52
CA THR A 135 -25.05 2.87 1.71
C THR A 135 -26.32 2.16 2.20
N SER A 136 -26.19 1.13 3.04
CA SER A 136 -27.34 0.42 3.65
C SER A 136 -27.45 0.72 5.14
N ALA A 137 -28.53 0.23 5.77
CA ALA A 137 -28.78 0.49 7.18
C ALA A 137 -27.67 -0.12 8.05
N ILE A 138 -27.19 0.64 9.02
CA ILE A 138 -26.09 0.26 9.90
C ILE A 138 -26.64 -0.18 11.25
N LYS A 139 -26.18 -1.33 11.73
CA LYS A 139 -26.40 -1.79 13.10
C LYS A 139 -25.06 -2.03 13.78
N CYS A 140 -24.82 -1.33 14.88
CA CYS A 140 -23.61 -1.48 15.70
C CYS A 140 -23.96 -2.01 17.09
N GLU A 141 -23.26 -3.04 17.54
CA GLU A 141 -23.44 -3.67 18.85
C GLU A 141 -22.11 -3.84 19.56
N GLU A 142 -22.11 -3.80 20.89
CA GLU A 142 -20.93 -4.19 21.67
C GLU A 142 -20.59 -5.66 21.43
N THR A 143 -19.31 -5.95 21.38
CA THR A 143 -18.78 -7.30 21.20
C THR A 143 -17.50 -7.48 22.02
N THR A 144 -16.91 -8.67 21.95
CA THR A 144 -15.58 -8.97 22.48
C THR A 144 -14.75 -9.59 21.37
N VAL A 145 -13.56 -9.05 21.13
CA VAL A 145 -12.58 -9.54 20.15
C VAL A 145 -11.29 -9.84 20.90
N ASP A 146 -10.85 -11.10 20.88
CA ASP A 146 -9.63 -11.56 21.55
C ASP A 146 -9.53 -11.13 23.04
N GLY A 147 -10.66 -11.17 23.75
CA GLY A 147 -10.74 -10.80 25.17
C GLY A 147 -10.85 -9.29 25.45
N VAL A 148 -10.87 -8.44 24.42
CA VAL A 148 -11.01 -6.99 24.54
C VAL A 148 -12.42 -6.54 24.12
N LYS A 149 -12.97 -5.53 24.81
CA LYS A 149 -14.23 -4.89 24.42
C LYS A 149 -14.10 -4.27 23.02
N GLY A 150 -15.10 -4.51 22.18
CA GLY A 150 -15.15 -3.97 20.82
C GLY A 150 -16.55 -3.57 20.41
N VAL A 151 -16.67 -2.99 19.22
CA VAL A 151 -17.95 -2.68 18.58
C VAL A 151 -17.96 -3.37 17.22
N LYS A 152 -19.02 -4.13 16.94
CA LYS A 152 -19.24 -4.76 15.64
C LYS A 152 -20.35 -4.00 14.92
N CYS A 153 -20.01 -3.33 13.84
CA CYS A 153 -20.97 -2.72 12.93
C CYS A 153 -21.23 -3.65 11.74
N THR A 154 -22.49 -3.76 11.35
CA THR A 154 -22.94 -4.54 10.19
C THR A 154 -23.84 -3.66 9.33
N SER A 155 -23.81 -3.91 8.04
CA SER A 155 -24.70 -3.29 7.06
C SER A 155 -25.50 -4.38 6.36
N THR A 156 -26.81 -4.19 6.23
CA THR A 156 -27.75 -5.12 5.58
C THR A 156 -28.65 -4.42 4.59
#